data_AF-A0A2S7UVN2-F1
#
_entry.id   AF-A0A2S7UVN2-F1
#
_cell.length_a   1.000
_cell.length_b   1.000
_cell.length_c   1.000
_cell.angle_alpha   90.00
_cell.angle_beta   90.00
_cell.angle_gamma   90.00
#
_symmetry.space_group_name_H-M   'P 1'
#
loop_
_entity.id
_entity.type
_entity.pdbx_description
1 polymer ?
#
loop_
_entity_poly.entity_id
_entity_poly.type
_entity_poly.pdbx_seq_one_letter_code
_entity_poly.pdbx_strand_id
1 'polypeptide(L)'
;MKFSGKELRGLRKEAGFTQAQIAKEIGISRETVVAIENEHPKVIDALSLEVVNAWWLACRQSVSESSQLSFKVQLLKFFGM
;
A
#
# COMPACT_ATOMS: atom_id res chain seq x y z
N MET A 1 -5.37 -16.08 2.00
CA MET A 1 -4.35 -15.12 2.51
C MET A 1 -4.93 -13.72 2.42
N LYS A 2 -4.70 -12.84 3.40
CA LYS A 2 -5.16 -11.45 3.35
C LYS A 2 -3.99 -10.53 3.07
N PHE A 3 -4.14 -9.59 2.14
CA PHE A 3 -3.17 -8.55 1.90
C PHE A 3 -2.97 -7.71 3.18
N SER A 4 -1.73 -7.39 3.54
CA SER A 4 -1.47 -6.65 4.79
C SER A 4 -1.40 -5.15 4.56
N GLY A 5 -2.31 -4.42 5.23
CA GLY A 5 -2.28 -2.96 5.26
C GLY A 5 -1.06 -2.39 5.98
N LYS A 6 -0.42 -3.17 6.85
CA LYS A 6 0.80 -2.77 7.57
C LYS A 6 2.00 -2.62 6.64
N GLU A 7 2.05 -3.39 5.57
CA GLU A 7 3.13 -3.32 4.56
C GLU A 7 3.00 -2.03 3.74
N LEU A 8 1.78 -1.67 3.31
CA LEU A 8 1.51 -0.38 2.66
C LEU A 8 1.85 0.81 3.57
N ARG A 9 1.59 0.67 4.87
CA ARG A 9 1.98 1.66 5.88
C ARG A 9 3.50 1.81 5.97
N GLY A 10 4.23 0.70 5.93
CA GLY A 10 5.70 0.66 5.92
C GLY A 10 6.25 1.40 4.71
N LEU A 11 5.82 1.01 3.50
CA LEU A 11 6.19 1.66 2.24
C LEU A 11 5.92 3.16 2.25
N ARG A 12 4.73 3.57 2.68
CA ARG A 12 4.36 4.99 2.73
C ARG A 12 5.32 5.78 3.62
N LYS A 13 5.59 5.26 4.82
CA LYS A 13 6.47 5.94 5.79
C LYS A 13 7.90 6.04 5.27
N GLU A 14 8.43 4.98 4.68
CA GLU A 14 9.77 4.98 4.09
C GLU A 14 9.87 5.98 2.94
N ALA A 15 8.84 6.07 2.09
CA ALA A 15 8.73 7.07 1.04
C ALA A 15 8.51 8.52 1.55
N GLY A 16 8.41 8.74 2.87
CA GLY A 16 8.26 10.06 3.46
C GLY A 16 6.87 10.68 3.37
N PHE A 17 5.86 9.91 2.95
CA PHE A 17 4.49 10.41 2.81
C PHE A 17 3.73 10.37 4.14
N THR A 18 2.94 11.41 4.41
CA THR A 18 1.81 11.36 5.35
C THR A 18 0.63 10.61 4.73
N GLN A 19 -0.34 10.20 5.56
CA GLN A 19 -1.57 9.56 5.06
C GLN A 19 -2.36 10.47 4.11
N ALA A 20 -2.38 11.78 4.36
CA ALA A 20 -3.07 12.74 3.51
C ALA A 20 -2.36 12.92 2.16
N GLN A 21 -1.02 12.90 2.14
CA GLN A 21 -0.26 13.03 0.90
C GLN A 21 -0.44 11.80 0.01
N ILE A 22 -0.31 10.58 0.55
CA ILE A 22 -0.50 9.37 -0.27
C ILE A 22 -1.95 9.28 -0.77
N ALA A 23 -2.94 9.65 0.05
CA ALA A 23 -4.34 9.65 -0.32
C ALA A 23 -4.58 10.56 -1.54
N LYS A 24 -4.01 11.77 -1.50
CA LYS A 24 -4.05 12.72 -2.61
C LYS A 24 -3.35 12.18 -3.85
N GLU A 25 -2.17 11.57 -3.69
CA GLU A 25 -1.36 11.04 -4.78
C GLU A 25 -2.07 9.92 -5.55
N ILE A 26 -2.77 9.02 -4.84
CA ILE A 26 -3.43 7.86 -5.45
C ILE A 26 -4.95 8.04 -5.64
N GLY A 27 -5.48 9.23 -5.37
CA GLY A 27 -6.87 9.57 -5.65
C GLY A 27 -7.92 8.92 -4.74
N ILE A 28 -7.60 8.67 -3.47
CA ILE A 28 -8.54 8.13 -2.47
C ILE A 28 -8.66 9.06 -1.25
N SER A 29 -9.62 8.80 -0.36
CA SER A 29 -9.73 9.58 0.88
C SER A 29 -8.65 9.21 1.90
N ARG A 30 -8.27 10.17 2.75
CA ARG A 30 -7.37 9.92 3.89
C ARG A 30 -7.95 8.87 4.84
N GLU A 31 -9.26 8.88 5.01
CA GLU A 31 -10.01 7.92 5.84
C GLU A 31 -9.88 6.51 5.26
N THR A 32 -9.93 6.37 3.94
CA THR A 32 -9.67 5.09 3.25
C THR A 32 -8.25 4.61 3.50
N VAL A 33 -7.25 5.50 3.42
CA VAL A 33 -5.85 5.18 3.77
C VAL A 33 -5.75 4.69 5.21
N VAL A 34 -6.35 5.40 6.17
CA VAL A 34 -6.37 5.00 7.59
C VAL A 34 -7.01 3.61 7.76
N ALA A 35 -8.12 3.34 7.07
CA ALA A 35 -8.81 2.06 7.15
C ALA A 35 -8.00 0.91 6.54
N ILE A 36 -7.32 1.15 5.41
CA ILE A 36 -6.39 0.20 4.79
C ILE A 36 -5.24 -0.12 5.77
N GLU A 37 -4.55 0.91 6.27
CA GLU A 37 -3.36 0.74 7.13
C GLU A 37 -3.65 0.08 8.47
N ASN A 38 -4.88 0.22 8.98
CA ASN A 38 -5.34 -0.43 10.21
C ASN A 38 -6.08 -1.75 9.94
N GLU A 39 -6.04 -2.26 8.70
CA GLU A 39 -6.61 -3.56 8.31
C GLU A 39 -8.12 -3.66 8.64
N HIS A 40 -8.87 -2.57 8.46
CA HIS A 40 -10.31 -2.57 8.70
C HIS A 40 -10.98 -3.62 7.79
N PRO A 41 -11.69 -4.64 8.34
CA PRO A 41 -12.05 -5.85 7.61
C PRO A 41 -12.74 -5.60 6.27
N LYS A 42 -13.76 -4.74 6.25
CA LYS A 42 -14.52 -4.44 5.02
C LYS A 42 -13.70 -3.74 3.94
N VAL A 43 -12.70 -2.95 4.34
CA VAL A 43 -11.89 -2.16 3.40
C VAL A 43 -10.74 -3.01 2.87
N ILE A 44 -10.07 -3.76 3.74
CA ILE A 44 -8.95 -4.61 3.35
C ILE A 44 -9.41 -5.79 2.47
N ASP A 45 -10.57 -6.37 2.77
CA ASP A 45 -11.12 -7.48 1.98
C ASP A 45 -11.63 -7.01 0.59
N ALA A 46 -11.88 -5.71 0.42
CA ALA A 46 -12.27 -5.09 -0.85
C ALA A 46 -11.11 -4.36 -1.56
N LEU A 47 -9.88 -4.50 -1.06
CA LEU A 47 -8.72 -3.78 -1.60
C LEU A 47 -8.40 -4.28 -3.01
N SER A 48 -8.46 -3.40 -4.00
CA SER A 48 -8.20 -3.74 -5.40
C SER A 48 -6.71 -3.70 -5.75
N LEU A 49 -6.32 -4.47 -6.76
CA LEU A 49 -4.96 -4.43 -7.34
C LEU A 49 -4.62 -3.03 -7.87
N GLU A 50 -5.60 -2.28 -8.37
CA GLU A 50 -5.44 -0.91 -8.84
C GLU A 50 -4.93 0.02 -7.73
N VAL A 51 -5.57 -0.01 -6.55
CA VAL A 51 -5.13 0.80 -5.40
C VAL A 51 -3.74 0.39 -4.94
N VAL A 52 -3.46 -0.91 -4.88
CA VAL A 52 -2.14 -1.43 -4.48
C VAL A 52 -1.06 -1.01 -5.48
N ASN A 53 -1.35 -1.06 -6.78
CA ASN A 53 -0.41 -0.66 -7.83
C ASN A 53 -0.18 0.85 -7.83
N ALA A 54 -1.22 1.67 -7.66
CA ALA A 54 -1.07 3.12 -7.54
C ALA A 54 -0.20 3.49 -6.33
N TRP A 55 -0.43 2.84 -5.18
CA TRP A 55 0.39 3.02 -3.98
C TRP A 55 1.85 2.63 -4.20
N TRP A 56 2.07 1.52 -4.90
CA TRP A 56 3.40 1.08 -5.28
C TRP A 56 4.11 2.07 -6.18
N LEU A 57 3.45 2.55 -7.24
CA LEU A 57 4.02 3.51 -8.18
C LEU A 57 4.37 4.85 -7.50
N ALA A 58 3.55 5.30 -6.55
CA ALA A 58 3.82 6.48 -5.75
C ALA A 58 5.07 6.33 -4.85
N CYS A 59 5.27 5.17 -4.23
CA CYS A 59 6.34 4.97 -3.26
C CYS A 59 7.66 4.46 -3.86
N ARG A 60 7.63 3.69 -4.97
CA ARG A 60 8.79 2.89 -5.43
C ARG A 60 10.08 3.67 -5.69
N GLN A 61 9.99 4.95 -6.05
CA GLN A 61 11.17 5.78 -6.33
C GLN A 61 11.87 6.28 -5.06
N SER A 62 11.18 6.22 -3.92
CA SER A 62 11.61 6.81 -2.64
C SER A 62 11.85 5.76 -1.56
N VAL A 63 11.78 4.47 -1.90
CA VAL A 63 12.05 3.34 -0.99
C VAL A 63 13.26 2.53 -1.46
N SER A 64 13.95 1.91 -0.51
CA SER A 64 15.15 1.11 -0.76
C SER A 64 14.89 -0.10 -1.65
N GLU A 65 15.90 -0.56 -2.39
CA GLU A 65 15.80 -1.78 -3.22
C GLU A 65 15.33 -3.01 -2.43
N SER A 66 15.73 -3.12 -1.16
CA SER A 66 15.28 -4.17 -0.24
C SER A 66 13.77 -4.13 0.00
N SER A 67 13.21 -2.94 0.25
CA SER A 67 11.77 -2.73 0.41
C SER A 67 11.02 -2.98 -0.91
N GLN A 68 11.61 -2.60 -2.05
CA GLN A 68 11.05 -2.90 -3.37
C GLN A 68 10.94 -4.41 -3.62
N LEU A 69 12.01 -5.17 -3.33
CA LEU A 69 12.04 -6.63 -3.46
C LEU A 69 11.03 -7.29 -2.52
N SER A 70 11.01 -6.87 -1.26
CA SER A 70 10.12 -7.41 -0.24
C SER A 70 8.65 -7.22 -0.64
N PHE A 71 8.31 -6.04 -1.14
CA PHE A 71 6.97 -5.74 -1.60
C PHE A 71 6.57 -6.55 -2.85
N LYS A 72 7.47 -6.71 -3.83
CA LYS A 72 7.21 -7.57 -5.00
C LYS A 72 6.95 -9.01 -4.59
N VAL A 73 7.74 -9.57 -3.69
CA VAL A 73 7.54 -10.95 -3.18
C VAL A 73 6.16 -11.09 -2.52
N GLN A 74 5.72 -10.09 -1.77
CA GLN A 74 4.39 -10.08 -1.18
C GLN A 74 3.29 -9.99 -2.23
N LEU A 75 3.42 -9.09 -3.23
CA LEU A 75 2.47 -8.98 -4.34
C LEU A 75 2.26 -10.31 -5.05
N LEU A 76 3.34 -11.02 -5.41
CA LEU A 76 3.28 -12.34 -6.04
C LEU A 76 2.53 -13.34 -5.17
N LYS A 77 2.83 -13.39 -3.86
CA LYS A 77 2.14 -14.26 -2.90
C LYS A 77 0.66 -13.95 -2.75
N PHE A 78 0.26 -12.68 -2.82
CA PHE A 78 -1.13 -12.27 -2.58
C PHE A 78 -2.01 -12.35 -3.82
N PHE A 79 -1.47 -11.97 -4.98
CA PHE A 79 -2.24 -11.91 -6.24
C PHE A 79 -1.99 -13.12 -7.14
N GLY A 80 -1.14 -14.07 -6.74
CA GLY A 80 -0.89 -15.31 -7.49
C GLY A 80 -0.20 -15.09 -8.84
N MET A 81 0.56 -14.01 -8.96
CA MET A 81 1.38 -13.69 -10.13
C MET A 81 2.76 -14.37 -10.06
#